data_AF-A0A6N9SPK2-F1
#
_entry.id   AF-A0A6N9SPK2-F1
#
_cell.length_a   1.000
_cell.length_b   1.000
_cell.length_c   1.000
_cell.angle_alpha   90.00
_cell.angle_beta   90.00
_cell.angle_gamma   90.00
#
_symmetry.space_group_name_H-M   'P 1'
#
loop_
_entity.id
_entity.type
_entity.pdbx_description
1 polymer ?
#
loop_
_entity_poly.entity_id
_entity_poly.type
_entity_poly.pdbx_seq_one_letter_code
_entity_poly.pdbx_strand_id
1 'polypeptide(L)' 'MTKDEIRAILQTDIINFRTKAQFYESIRLSEAADYAKDLASNIELALTTLPSDSDTEIN' A
#
# COMPACT_ATOMS: atom_id res chain seq x y z
N MET A 1 -3.08 -0.06 17.87
CA MET A 1 -3.91 0.00 16.65
C MET A 1 -4.42 -1.38 16.37
N THR A 2 -5.68 -1.52 15.97
CA THR A 2 -6.26 -2.80 15.56
C THR A 2 -5.75 -3.18 14.16
N LYS A 3 -5.82 -4.46 13.77
CA LYS A 3 -5.44 -4.90 12.41
C LYS A 3 -6.33 -4.22 11.36
N ASP A 4 -7.57 -3.91 11.69
CA ASP A 4 -8.48 -3.14 10.83
C ASP A 4 -8.04 -1.67 10.67
N GLU A 5 -7.57 -1.02 11.73
CA GLU A 5 -6.98 0.32 11.64
C GLU A 5 -5.70 0.33 10.79
N ILE A 6 -4.85 -0.70 10.94
CA ILE A 6 -3.67 -0.89 10.09
C ILE A 6 -4.09 -1.09 8.62
N ARG A 7 -5.08 -1.94 8.36
CA ARG A 7 -5.63 -2.20 7.02
C ARG A 7 -6.11 -0.92 6.35
N ALA A 8 -6.83 -0.06 7.08
CA ALA A 8 -7.32 1.22 6.56
C ALA A 8 -6.18 2.19 6.19
N ILE A 9 -5.12 2.24 7.00
CA ILE A 9 -3.94 3.07 6.69
C ILE A 9 -3.22 2.55 5.45
N LEU A 10 -2.96 1.23 5.38
CA LEU A 10 -2.29 0.64 4.22
C LEU A 10 -3.09 0.84 2.93
N GLN A 11 -4.42 0.74 2.98
CA GLN A 11 -5.29 1.06 1.84
C GLN A 11 -5.15 2.53 1.39
N THR A 12 -5.08 3.45 2.35
CA THR A 12 -4.87 4.87 2.07
C THR A 12 -3.50 5.11 1.44
N ASP A 13 -2.46 4.46 1.94
CA ASP A 13 -1.11 4.57 1.40
C ASP A 13 -1.00 4.03 -0.03
N ILE A 14 -1.65 2.90 -0.34
CA ILE A 14 -1.72 2.35 -1.71
C ILE A 14 -2.29 3.40 -2.67
N ILE A 15 -3.41 4.04 -2.30
CA ILE A 15 -4.04 5.08 -3.13
C ILE A 15 -3.10 6.26 -3.30
N ASN A 16 -2.50 6.75 -2.21
CA ASN A 16 -1.57 7.87 -2.23
C ASN A 16 -0.36 7.62 -3.14
N PHE A 17 0.25 6.44 -3.06
CA PHE A 17 1.41 6.10 -3.89
C PHE A 17 1.03 5.90 -5.37
N ARG A 18 -0.15 5.34 -5.68
CA ARG A 18 -0.65 5.27 -7.06
C ARG A 18 -0.88 6.68 -7.64
N THR A 19 -1.46 7.59 -6.87
CA THR A 19 -1.62 9.00 -7.30
C THR A 19 -0.28 9.70 -7.48
N LYS A 20 0.68 9.48 -6.57
CA LYS A 20 2.05 10.01 -6.71
C LYS A 20 2.75 9.48 -7.96
N ALA A 21 2.62 8.19 -8.26
CA ALA A 21 3.18 7.60 -9.47
C ALA A 21 2.63 8.27 -10.73
N GLN A 22 1.31 8.44 -10.84
CA GLN A 22 0.67 9.15 -11.96
C GLN A 22 1.16 10.60 -12.08
N PHE A 23 1.30 11.29 -10.94
CA PHE A 23 1.84 12.64 -10.92
C PHE A 23 3.30 12.67 -11.43
N TYR A 24 4.16 11.79 -10.93
CA TYR A 24 5.56 11.69 -11.37
C TYR A 24 5.71 11.34 -12.85
N GLU A 25 4.87 10.44 -13.37
CA GLU A 25 4.80 10.14 -14.81
C GLU A 25 4.45 11.40 -15.62
N SER A 26 3.47 12.18 -15.15
CA SER A 26 3.02 13.40 -15.86
C SER A 26 4.11 14.47 -15.97
N ILE A 27 5.04 14.51 -15.01
CA ILE A 27 6.18 15.44 -15.00
C ILE A 27 7.51 14.77 -15.40
N ARG A 28 7.45 13.55 -15.98
CA ARG A 28 8.60 12.79 -16.51
C ARG A 28 9.69 12.46 -15.49
N LEU A 29 9.32 12.25 -14.23
CA LEU A 29 10.21 11.71 -13.20
C LEU A 29 10.08 10.18 -13.13
N SER A 30 10.72 9.48 -14.07
CA SER A 30 10.56 8.02 -14.25
C SER A 30 10.94 7.21 -13.00
N GLU A 31 12.10 7.47 -12.40
CA GLU A 31 12.55 6.72 -11.22
C GLU A 31 11.61 6.90 -10.01
N ALA A 32 11.10 8.12 -9.81
CA ALA A 32 10.14 8.39 -8.75
C ALA A 32 8.78 7.73 -9.00
N ALA A 33 8.35 7.68 -10.26
CA ALA A 33 7.13 6.98 -10.66
C ALA A 33 7.26 5.47 -10.41
N ASP A 34 8.37 4.87 -10.83
CA ASP A 34 8.61 3.43 -10.67
C ASP A 34 8.72 3.06 -9.18
N TYR A 35 9.47 3.84 -8.39
CA TYR A 35 9.51 3.66 -6.94
C TYR A 35 8.12 3.71 -6.29
N ALA A 36 7.29 4.69 -6.67
CA ALA A 36 5.94 4.81 -6.11
C ALA A 36 5.02 3.65 -6.51
N LYS A 37 5.14 3.13 -7.75
CA LYS A 37 4.40 1.94 -8.19
C LYS A 37 4.83 0.69 -7.42
N ASP A 38 6.14 0.48 -7.28
CA ASP A 38 6.68 -0.68 -6.58
C ASP A 38 6.27 -0.67 -5.11
N LEU A 39 6.33 0.49 -4.47
CA LEU A 39 5.90 0.63 -3.09
C LEU A 39 4.40 0.38 -2.90
N ALA A 40 3.55 0.91 -3.78
CA ALA A 40 2.12 0.61 -3.74
C ALA A 40 1.83 -0.89 -3.90
N SER A 41 2.55 -1.56 -4.82
CA SER A 41 2.41 -3.00 -5.08
C SER A 41 2.87 -3.84 -3.88
N ASN A 42 3.96 -3.44 -3.23
CA ASN A 42 4.46 -4.11 -2.03
C ASN A 42 3.51 -3.96 -0.84
N ILE A 43 2.89 -2.79 -0.68
CA ILE A 43 1.88 -2.57 0.38
C ILE A 43 0.62 -3.38 0.09
N GLU A 44 0.18 -3.46 -1.17
CA GLU A 44 -0.94 -4.30 -1.59
C GLU A 44 -0.66 -5.78 -1.28
N LEU A 45 0.55 -6.26 -1.58
CA LEU A 45 0.97 -7.61 -1.21
C LEU A 45 0.94 -7.81 0.31
N ALA A 46 1.52 -6.89 1.08
CA ALA A 46 1.49 -6.97 2.54
C ALA A 46 0.05 -7.02 3.09
N LEU A 47 -0.88 -6.27 2.48
CA LEU A 47 -2.30 -6.28 2.84
C LEU A 47 -2.95 -7.65 2.63
N THR A 48 -2.59 -8.37 1.57
CA THR A 48 -3.11 -9.73 1.32
C THR A 48 -2.67 -10.74 2.37
N THR A 49 -1.54 -10.47 3.04
CA THR A 49 -0.98 -11.32 4.10
C THR A 49 -1.31 -10.84 5.51
N LEU A 50 -1.98 -9.68 5.64
CA LEU A 50 -2.33 -9.12 6.94
C LEU A 50 -3.55 -9.87 7.51
N PRO A 51 -3.43 -10.55 8.66
CA PRO A 51 -4.57 -11.18 9.30
C PRO A 51 -5.62 -10.13 9.69
N SER A 52 -6.88 -10.56 9.76
CA SER A 52 -7.97 -9.76 10.33
C SER A 52 -7.93 -9.80 11.87
N ASP A 53 -8.57 -8.83 12.53
CA ASP A 53 -8.77 -8.89 13.99
C ASP A 53 -9.63 -10.08 14.41
N SER A 54 -10.46 -10.61 13.50
CA SER A 54 -11.24 -11.83 13.69
C SER A 54 -10.49 -13.13 13.42
N ASP A 55 -9.29 -13.08 12.84
CA ASP A 55 -8.49 -14.27 12.59
C ASP A 55 -7.94 -14.77 13.93
N THR A 56 -8.35 -15.98 14.33
CA THR A 56 -7.83 -16.63 15.52
C THR A 56 -6.37 -16.99 15.29
N GLU A 57 -5.46 -16.48 16.12
CA GLU A 57 -4.08 -16.95 16.13
C GLU A 57 -4.09 -18.45 16.44
N ILE A 58 -3.69 -19.26 15.47
CA ILE A 58 -3.49 -20.70 15.71
C ILE A 58 -2.24 -20.81 16.58
N ASN A 59 -2.46 -21.04 17.88
CA ASN A 59 -1.41 -21.38 18.85
C ASN A 59 -0.98 -22.84 18.69
#